data_AF-A0A9D5DW03-F1
#
_entry.id   AF-A0A9D5DW03-F1
#
_cell.length_a   1.000
_cell.length_b   1.000
_cell.length_c   1.000
_cell.angle_alpha   90.00
_cell.angle_beta   90.00
_cell.angle_gamma   90.00
#
_symmetry.space_group_name_H-M   'P 1'
#
loop_
_entity.id
_entity.type
_entity.pdbx_description
1 polymer ?
#
loop_
_entity_poly.entity_id
_entity_poly.type
_entity_poly.pdbx_seq_one_letter_code
_entity_poly.pdbx_strand_id
1 'polypeptide(L)'
;MDFDRAGLISLIRNEFKLDWHGIHGANHWGRVLSHGKMIGKIRKADLLVIELFGFMHDSCRLNDGKDPKHGERAAELAHGIQGKFYVLKPKQLDRLCYAMKYHSEGEVSADTTIQTCWDSDRLDLGRIGITPSSKYLSRQASLYIGLANNWSISSGRRADDL
;
A
#
# COMPACT_ATOMS: atom_id res chain seq x y z
N MET A 1 -0.20 8.60 -22.50
CA MET A 1 0.95 7.79 -22.05
C MET A 1 0.38 6.66 -21.22
N ASP A 2 0.75 5.43 -21.53
CA ASP A 2 0.32 4.27 -20.76
C ASP A 2 1.13 4.16 -19.46
N PHE A 3 0.57 3.49 -18.45
CA PHE A 3 1.23 3.29 -17.17
C PHE A 3 2.41 2.32 -17.33
N ASP A 4 3.64 2.87 -17.31
CA ASP A 4 4.91 2.15 -17.26
C ASP A 4 5.20 1.60 -15.86
N ARG A 5 4.65 0.41 -15.60
CA ARG A 5 4.86 -0.31 -14.32
C ARG A 5 6.32 -0.71 -14.13
N ALA A 6 7.00 -1.13 -15.19
CA ALA A 6 8.37 -1.63 -15.10
C ALA A 6 9.34 -0.50 -14.77
N GLY A 7 9.21 0.65 -15.43
CA GLY A 7 9.98 1.85 -15.14
C GLY A 7 9.73 2.36 -13.72
N LEU A 8 8.46 2.39 -13.28
CA LEU A 8 8.14 2.79 -11.89
C LEU A 8 8.78 1.85 -10.87
N ILE A 9 8.63 0.53 -11.03
CA ILE A 9 9.21 -0.47 -10.12
C ILE A 9 10.75 -0.36 -10.11
N SER A 10 11.36 -0.14 -11.26
CA SER A 10 12.81 0.07 -11.38
C SER A 10 13.27 1.31 -10.60
N LEU A 11 12.57 2.44 -10.75
CA LEU A 11 12.87 3.66 -9.99
C LEU A 11 12.79 3.42 -8.49
N ILE A 12 11.64 2.93 -7.99
CA ILE A 12 11.43 2.76 -6.55
C ILE A 12 12.38 1.73 -5.96
N ARG A 13 12.72 0.66 -6.69
CA ARG A 13 13.71 -0.33 -6.25
C ARG A 13 15.09 0.27 -6.10
N ASN A 14 15.52 1.09 -7.06
CA ASN A 14 16.84 1.73 -7.02
C ASN A 14 16.95 2.77 -5.88
N GLU A 15 15.84 3.43 -5.55
CA GLU A 15 15.82 4.44 -4.49
C GLU A 15 15.54 3.88 -3.09
N PHE A 16 14.94 2.69 -2.99
CA PHE A 16 14.54 2.08 -1.72
C PHE A 16 15.74 1.88 -0.79
N LYS A 17 15.64 2.38 0.44
CA LYS A 17 16.76 2.41 1.39
C LYS A 17 16.82 1.19 2.31
N LEU A 18 15.77 0.36 2.32
CA LEU A 18 15.66 -0.82 3.18
C LEU A 18 15.89 -2.11 2.38
N ASP A 19 15.90 -3.24 3.08
CA ASP A 19 15.95 -4.54 2.43
C ASP A 19 14.71 -4.72 1.54
N TRP A 20 14.95 -4.92 0.24
CA TRP A 20 13.91 -5.20 -0.76
C TRP A 20 13.03 -6.41 -0.38
N HIS A 21 13.57 -7.36 0.37
CA HIS A 21 12.85 -8.53 0.87
C HIS A 21 12.46 -8.42 2.34
N GLY A 22 12.70 -7.27 2.97
CA GLY A 22 12.36 -6.98 4.36
C GLY A 22 10.85 -6.79 4.62
N ILE A 23 10.51 -6.49 5.88
CA ILE A 23 9.12 -6.44 6.36
C ILE A 23 8.27 -5.33 5.71
N HIS A 24 8.90 -4.28 5.18
CA HIS A 24 8.26 -3.22 4.40
C HIS A 24 8.69 -3.21 2.92
N GLY A 25 9.28 -4.32 2.45
CA GLY A 25 9.77 -4.47 1.07
C GLY A 25 8.73 -5.00 0.09
N ALA A 26 9.18 -5.49 -1.06
CA ALA A 26 8.34 -5.82 -2.21
C ALA A 26 7.26 -6.88 -1.94
N ASN A 27 7.52 -7.82 -1.03
CA ASN A 27 6.53 -8.83 -0.63
C ASN A 27 5.32 -8.18 0.06
N HIS A 28 5.56 -7.19 0.91
CA HIS A 28 4.49 -6.39 1.54
C HIS A 28 3.70 -5.63 0.47
N TRP A 29 4.38 -4.90 -0.41
CA TRP A 29 3.73 -4.15 -1.50
C TRP A 29 2.88 -5.03 -2.41
N GLY A 30 3.34 -6.25 -2.71
CA GLY A 30 2.60 -7.25 -3.49
C GLY A 30 1.30 -7.71 -2.80
N ARG A 31 1.33 -7.92 -1.48
CA ARG A 31 0.13 -8.29 -0.70
C ARG A 31 -0.85 -7.13 -0.59
N VAL A 32 -0.36 -5.92 -0.31
CA VAL A 32 -1.17 -4.68 -0.33
C VAL A 32 -1.86 -4.52 -1.68
N LEU A 33 -1.12 -4.64 -2.79
CA LEU A 33 -1.70 -4.55 -4.12
C LEU A 33 -2.78 -5.61 -4.37
N SER A 34 -2.55 -6.84 -3.92
CA SER A 34 -3.50 -7.94 -4.06
C SER A 34 -4.80 -7.68 -3.28
N HIS A 35 -4.70 -7.26 -2.02
CA HIS A 35 -5.84 -6.88 -1.20
C HIS A 35 -6.59 -5.70 -1.83
N GLY A 36 -5.85 -4.65 -2.24
CA GLY A 36 -6.41 -3.45 -2.83
C GLY A 36 -7.18 -3.74 -4.12
N LYS A 37 -6.62 -4.54 -5.04
CA LYS A 37 -7.30 -4.92 -6.28
C LYS A 37 -8.58 -5.72 -6.03
N MET A 38 -8.56 -6.64 -5.06
CA MET A 38 -9.74 -7.43 -4.69
C MET A 38 -10.84 -6.53 -4.11
N ILE A 39 -10.52 -5.77 -3.06
CA ILE A 39 -11.47 -4.92 -2.34
C ILE A 39 -11.96 -3.77 -3.21
N GLY A 40 -11.08 -3.18 -4.01
CA GLY A 40 -11.39 -2.07 -4.90
C GLY A 40 -12.42 -2.42 -5.95
N LYS A 41 -12.39 -3.64 -6.49
CA LYS A 41 -13.44 -4.14 -7.40
C LYS A 41 -14.80 -4.18 -6.71
N ILE A 42 -14.86 -4.70 -5.48
CA ILE A 42 -16.10 -4.82 -4.70
C ILE A 42 -16.65 -3.43 -4.36
N ARG A 43 -15.77 -2.50 -3.95
CA ARG A 43 -16.14 -1.15 -3.50
C ARG A 43 -16.27 -0.14 -4.65
N LYS A 44 -16.03 -0.55 -5.91
CA LYS A 44 -15.97 0.32 -7.08
C LYS A 44 -15.00 1.50 -6.90
N ALA A 45 -13.85 1.21 -6.32
CA ALA A 45 -12.76 2.16 -6.13
C ALA A 45 -11.93 2.33 -7.42
N ASP A 46 -11.14 3.40 -7.48
CA ASP A 46 -10.23 3.64 -8.59
C ASP A 46 -9.03 2.68 -8.53
N LEU A 47 -9.04 1.66 -9.40
CA LEU A 47 -8.03 0.62 -9.41
C LEU A 47 -6.63 1.12 -9.83
N LEU A 48 -6.55 2.23 -10.58
CA LEU A 48 -5.27 2.80 -10.97
C LEU A 48 -4.60 3.48 -9.77
N VAL A 49 -5.37 4.24 -8.98
CA VAL A 49 -4.88 4.85 -7.73
C VAL A 49 -4.45 3.77 -6.74
N ILE A 50 -5.24 2.70 -6.59
CA ILE A 50 -4.90 1.58 -5.70
C ILE A 50 -3.60 0.90 -6.13
N GLU A 51 -3.40 0.71 -7.44
CA GLU A 51 -2.19 0.07 -7.94
C GLU A 51 -0.94 0.91 -7.66
N LEU A 52 -1.03 2.22 -7.88
CA LEU A 52 0.04 3.16 -7.55
C LEU A 52 0.31 3.24 -6.05
N PHE A 53 -0.74 3.26 -5.22
CA PHE A 53 -0.60 3.22 -3.77
C PHE A 53 0.13 1.94 -3.31
N GLY A 54 -0.28 0.78 -3.81
CA GLY A 54 0.33 -0.50 -3.46
C GLY A 54 1.84 -0.54 -3.73
N PHE A 55 2.30 0.06 -4.84
CA PHE A 55 3.73 0.11 -5.16
C PHE A 55 4.52 1.15 -4.36
N MET A 56 3.93 2.26 -3.95
CA MET A 56 4.70 3.44 -3.53
C MET A 56 4.49 3.87 -2.07
N HIS A 57 3.43 3.45 -1.39
CA HIS A 57 3.08 4.01 -0.07
C HIS A 57 4.20 3.91 0.99
N ASP A 58 5.01 2.84 0.91
CA ASP A 58 6.15 2.56 1.78
C ASP A 58 7.52 2.69 1.08
N SER A 59 7.56 3.11 -0.19
CA SER A 59 8.82 3.16 -0.96
C SER A 59 9.81 4.23 -0.49
N CYS A 60 9.35 5.18 0.33
CA CYS A 60 10.17 6.26 0.87
C CYS A 60 10.47 6.10 2.37
N ARG A 61 10.40 4.88 2.91
CA ARG A 61 10.88 4.61 4.28
C ARG A 61 12.40 4.78 4.39
N LEU A 62 12.84 5.29 5.54
CA LEU A 62 14.24 5.44 5.94
C LEU A 62 14.66 4.43 7.00
N ASN A 63 13.70 3.78 7.66
CA ASN A 63 13.92 2.69 8.61
C ASN A 63 12.67 1.81 8.76
N ASP A 64 12.85 0.62 9.35
CA ASP A 64 11.76 -0.32 9.64
C ASP A 64 10.90 0.05 10.86
N GLY A 65 11.32 1.05 11.63
CA GLY A 65 10.63 1.53 12.83
C GLY A 65 9.48 2.49 12.52
N LYS A 66 9.27 3.47 13.41
CA LYS A 66 8.10 4.37 13.35
C LYS A 66 8.04 5.22 12.09
N ASP A 67 9.20 5.72 11.63
CA ASP A 67 9.38 6.62 10.48
C ASP A 67 8.14 7.47 10.10
N PRO A 68 7.65 8.38 10.96
CA PRO A 68 6.31 8.97 10.81
C PRO A 68 6.12 9.82 9.53
N LYS A 69 7.19 10.13 8.79
CA LYS A 69 7.14 10.95 7.57
C LYS A 69 7.23 10.14 6.27
N HIS A 70 7.25 8.80 6.33
CA HIS A 70 7.37 7.97 5.12
C HIS A 70 6.23 8.20 4.12
N GLY A 71 4.99 8.29 4.61
CA GLY A 71 3.83 8.56 3.76
C GLY A 71 3.88 9.94 3.08
N GLU A 72 4.35 10.97 3.79
CA GLU A 72 4.53 12.31 3.22
C GLU A 72 5.57 12.31 2.10
N ARG A 73 6.73 11.68 2.32
CA ARG A 73 7.77 11.54 1.28
C ARG A 73 7.30 10.71 0.09
N ALA A 74 6.53 9.66 0.32
CA ALA A 74 5.93 8.86 -0.76
C ALA A 74 4.95 9.69 -1.60
N ALA A 75 4.13 10.53 -0.96
CA ALA A 75 3.22 11.45 -1.65
C ALA A 75 3.99 12.51 -2.46
N GLU A 76 5.07 13.08 -1.91
CA GLU A 76 5.94 14.02 -2.62
C GLU A 76 6.60 13.39 -3.85
N LEU A 77 7.12 12.16 -3.71
CA LEU A 77 7.66 11.38 -4.83
C LEU A 77 6.59 11.17 -5.91
N ALA A 78 5.40 10.69 -5.52
CA ALA A 78 4.32 10.40 -6.45
C ALA A 78 3.83 11.65 -7.20
N HIS A 79 3.81 12.81 -6.54
CA HIS A 79 3.52 14.08 -7.18
C HIS A 79 4.65 14.50 -8.13
N GLY A 80 5.91 14.38 -7.71
CA GLY A 80 7.08 14.79 -8.49
C GLY A 80 7.32 13.97 -9.76
N ILE A 81 6.90 12.71 -9.79
CA ILE A 81 7.05 11.82 -10.97
C ILE A 81 5.78 11.70 -11.82
N GLN A 82 4.72 12.45 -11.48
CA GLN A 82 3.51 12.54 -12.30
C GLN A 82 3.88 12.93 -13.74
N GLY A 83 3.32 12.22 -14.72
CA GLY A 83 3.60 12.43 -16.15
C GLY A 83 4.85 11.72 -16.67
N LYS A 84 5.65 11.07 -15.80
CA LYS A 84 6.85 10.32 -16.21
C LYS A 84 6.57 8.83 -16.44
N PHE A 85 5.91 8.17 -15.48
CA PHE A 85 5.59 6.73 -15.56
C PHE A 85 4.09 6.45 -15.64
N TYR A 86 3.28 7.41 -15.22
CA TYR A 86 1.82 7.34 -15.25
C TYR A 86 1.28 8.75 -15.47
N VAL A 87 0.01 8.83 -15.85
CA VAL A 87 -0.74 10.09 -15.93
C VAL A 87 -2.02 9.91 -15.14
N LEU A 88 -2.23 10.75 -14.11
CA LEU A 88 -3.48 10.79 -13.34
C LEU A 88 -4.23 12.09 -13.60
N LYS A 89 -5.55 12.02 -13.54
CA LYS A 89 -6.38 13.23 -13.42
C LYS A 89 -6.08 13.93 -12.07
N PRO A 90 -6.29 15.25 -11.95
CA PRO A 90 -5.99 15.98 -10.70
C PRO A 90 -6.58 15.31 -9.45
N LYS A 91 -7.88 14.97 -9.47
CA LYS A 91 -8.56 14.29 -8.35
C LYS A 91 -7.97 12.90 -8.02
N GLN A 92 -7.43 12.18 -9.00
CA GLN A 92 -6.79 10.88 -8.76
C GLN A 92 -5.42 11.07 -8.09
N LEU A 93 -4.66 12.09 -8.51
CA LEU A 93 -3.39 12.44 -7.88
C LEU A 93 -3.61 12.91 -6.43
N ASP A 94 -4.60 13.77 -6.19
CA ASP A 94 -4.96 14.23 -4.85
C ASP A 94 -5.30 13.05 -3.91
N ARG A 95 -6.11 12.11 -4.41
CA ARG A 95 -6.46 10.89 -3.66
C ARG A 95 -5.24 10.01 -3.37
N LEU A 96 -4.35 9.82 -4.35
CA LEU A 96 -3.14 9.03 -4.18
C LEU A 96 -2.23 9.65 -3.10
N CYS A 97 -1.93 10.94 -3.24
CA CYS A 97 -1.07 11.67 -2.31
C CYS A 97 -1.67 11.71 -0.89
N TYR A 98 -2.99 11.95 -0.78
CA TYR A 98 -3.66 11.93 0.52
C TYR A 98 -3.64 10.53 1.15
N ALA A 99 -3.96 9.49 0.36
CA ALA A 99 -3.95 8.12 0.85
C ALA A 99 -2.56 7.74 1.37
N MET A 100 -1.49 8.06 0.65
CA MET A 100 -0.10 7.83 1.07
C MET A 100 0.25 8.60 2.33
N LYS A 101 -0.04 9.90 2.39
CA LYS A 101 0.35 10.75 3.52
C LYS A 101 -0.21 10.27 4.86
N TYR A 102 -1.44 9.75 4.86
CA TYR A 102 -2.18 9.45 6.09
C TYR A 102 -2.45 7.96 6.34
N HIS A 103 -1.87 7.04 5.55
CA HIS A 103 -2.22 5.60 5.68
C HIS A 103 -1.93 5.00 7.07
N SER A 104 -0.91 5.50 7.76
CA SER A 104 -0.46 5.03 9.07
C SER A 104 -1.06 5.78 10.27
N GLU A 105 -1.95 6.76 10.06
CA GLU A 105 -2.52 7.60 11.14
C GLU A 105 -3.78 7.02 11.79
N GLY A 106 -4.29 5.89 11.29
CA GLY A 106 -5.42 5.17 11.91
C GLY A 106 -6.81 5.77 11.63
N GLU A 107 -6.94 6.67 10.66
CA GLU A 107 -8.23 7.27 10.28
C GLU A 107 -9.06 6.35 9.37
N VAL A 108 -10.36 6.66 9.20
CA VAL A 108 -11.23 6.06 8.17
C VAL A 108 -11.77 7.15 7.25
N SER A 109 -12.00 6.80 5.98
CA SER A 109 -12.45 7.73 4.94
C SER A 109 -13.79 7.31 4.34
N ALA A 110 -14.63 8.30 4.05
CA ALA A 110 -15.83 8.12 3.24
C ALA A 110 -15.51 7.95 1.75
N ASP A 111 -14.33 8.38 1.28
CA ASP A 111 -13.90 8.17 -0.10
C ASP A 111 -13.54 6.69 -0.30
N THR A 112 -14.22 6.04 -1.24
CA THR A 112 -14.06 4.60 -1.48
C THR A 112 -12.65 4.23 -1.90
N THR A 113 -11.95 5.09 -2.64
CA THR A 113 -10.59 4.85 -3.13
C THR A 113 -9.57 5.01 -2.01
N ILE A 114 -9.65 6.11 -1.25
CA ILE A 114 -8.74 6.35 -0.13
C ILE A 114 -8.90 5.25 0.92
N GLN A 115 -10.13 4.93 1.32
CA GLN A 115 -10.36 3.86 2.29
C GLN A 115 -9.89 2.50 1.78
N THR A 116 -10.02 2.20 0.49
CA THR A 116 -9.52 0.92 -0.06
C THR A 116 -7.99 0.83 -0.03
N CYS A 117 -7.29 1.94 -0.25
CA CYS A 117 -5.83 1.99 -0.10
C CYS A 117 -5.44 1.64 1.35
N TRP A 118 -6.09 2.28 2.33
CA TRP A 118 -5.84 2.02 3.74
C TRP A 118 -6.26 0.62 4.17
N ASP A 119 -7.40 0.12 3.68
CA ASP A 119 -7.84 -1.25 3.92
C ASP A 119 -6.76 -2.25 3.47
N SER A 120 -6.17 -1.99 2.30
CA SER A 120 -5.21 -2.90 1.68
C SER A 120 -3.89 -3.00 2.42
N ASP A 121 -3.37 -1.89 2.94
CA ASP A 121 -2.19 -1.89 3.82
C ASP A 121 -2.51 -2.50 5.20
N ARG A 122 -3.62 -2.08 5.81
CA ARG A 122 -4.01 -2.53 7.16
C ARG A 122 -4.31 -4.01 7.23
N LEU A 123 -4.81 -4.62 6.16
CA LEU A 123 -5.00 -6.07 6.10
C LEU A 123 -3.69 -6.85 6.15
N ASP A 124 -2.58 -6.23 5.74
CA ASP A 124 -1.26 -6.87 5.77
C ASP A 124 -0.49 -6.65 7.09
N LEU A 125 -1.12 -6.08 8.12
CA LEU A 125 -0.49 -5.81 9.42
C LEU A 125 -0.06 -7.08 10.17
N GLY A 126 -0.62 -8.25 9.84
CA GLY A 126 -0.21 -9.53 10.40
C GLY A 126 1.28 -9.82 10.20
N ARG A 127 1.90 -9.26 9.15
CA ARG A 127 3.33 -9.39 8.84
C ARG A 127 4.25 -8.86 9.94
N ILE A 128 3.75 -7.89 10.72
CA ILE A 128 4.46 -7.25 11.84
C ILE A 128 3.82 -7.62 13.19
N GLY A 129 3.05 -8.71 13.24
CA GLY A 129 2.47 -9.24 14.48
C GLY A 129 1.23 -8.48 14.97
N ILE A 130 0.58 -7.68 14.12
CA ILE A 130 -0.61 -6.91 14.49
C ILE A 130 -1.83 -7.50 13.79
N THR A 131 -2.80 -8.00 14.56
CA THR A 131 -4.09 -8.43 14.02
C THR A 131 -4.90 -7.20 13.55
N PRO A 132 -5.31 -7.12 12.27
CA PRO A 132 -6.10 -6.00 11.77
C PRO A 132 -7.42 -5.86 12.53
N SER A 133 -7.81 -4.61 12.84
CA SER A 133 -9.06 -4.31 13.56
C SER A 133 -10.13 -3.76 12.62
N SER A 134 -11.34 -4.32 12.68
CA SER A 134 -12.48 -3.88 11.87
C SER A 134 -12.87 -2.42 12.07
N LYS A 135 -12.49 -1.79 13.19
CA LYS A 135 -12.74 -0.36 13.44
C LYS A 135 -12.02 0.58 12.48
N TYR A 136 -10.94 0.11 11.84
CA TYR A 136 -10.14 0.88 10.88
C TYR A 136 -10.35 0.42 9.44
N LEU A 137 -11.28 -0.51 9.21
CA LEU A 137 -11.49 -1.12 7.91
C LEU A 137 -12.89 -0.79 7.38
N SER A 138 -13.03 -0.78 6.07
CA SER A 138 -14.35 -0.83 5.47
C SER A 138 -15.05 -2.15 5.78
N ARG A 139 -16.39 -2.14 5.78
CA ARG A 139 -17.19 -3.36 5.98
C ARG A 139 -16.74 -4.52 5.08
N GLN A 140 -16.42 -4.24 3.82
CA GLN A 140 -15.97 -5.26 2.87
C GLN A 140 -14.60 -5.82 3.25
N ALA A 141 -13.65 -4.96 3.62
CA ALA A 141 -12.31 -5.38 4.03
C ALA A 141 -12.32 -6.19 5.34
N SER A 142 -13.18 -5.82 6.29
CA SER A 142 -13.31 -6.52 7.58
C SER A 142 -13.61 -8.02 7.46
N LEU A 143 -14.30 -8.44 6.38
CA LEU A 143 -14.62 -9.85 6.13
C LEU A 143 -13.37 -10.68 5.81
N TYR A 144 -12.26 -10.05 5.42
CA TYR A 144 -11.03 -10.71 5.00
C TYR A 144 -9.93 -10.71 6.06
N ILE A 145 -10.17 -10.18 7.27
CA ILE A 145 -9.16 -10.08 8.34
C ILE A 145 -8.47 -11.43 8.58
N GLY A 146 -9.24 -12.51 8.77
CA GLY A 146 -8.68 -13.83 9.07
C GLY A 146 -7.81 -14.38 7.94
N LEU A 147 -8.29 -14.27 6.69
CA LEU A 147 -7.55 -14.73 5.50
C LEU A 147 -6.27 -13.92 5.30
N ALA A 148 -6.35 -12.60 5.39
CA ALA A 148 -5.21 -11.70 5.22
C ALA A 148 -4.16 -11.95 6.31
N ASN A 149 -4.57 -12.01 7.57
CA ASN A 149 -3.66 -12.24 8.69
C ASN A 149 -2.89 -13.56 8.55
N ASN A 150 -3.59 -14.64 8.17
CA ASN A 150 -2.95 -15.93 7.92
C ASN A 150 -1.91 -15.85 6.78
N TRP A 151 -2.23 -15.13 5.70
CA TRP A 151 -1.33 -14.96 4.57
C TRP A 151 -0.09 -14.12 4.91
N SER A 152 -0.27 -13.02 5.64
CA SER A 152 0.83 -12.15 6.05
C SER A 152 1.82 -12.87 6.99
N ILE A 153 1.33 -13.78 7.84
CA ILE A 153 2.16 -14.57 8.77
C ILE A 153 2.84 -15.74 8.05
N SER A 154 2.13 -16.47 7.19
CA SER A 154 2.69 -17.65 6.51
C SER A 154 3.79 -17.28 5.51
N SER A 155 3.71 -16.11 4.90
CA SER A 155 4.73 -15.60 3.97
C SER A 155 6.03 -15.16 4.65
N GLY A 156 6.05 -15.07 5.99
CA GLY A 156 7.23 -14.72 6.78
C GLY A 156 8.00 -15.93 7.33
N ARG A 157 7.45 -17.14 7.24
CA ARG A 157 8.15 -18.38 7.59
C ARG A 157 9.05 -18.80 6.44
N ARG A 158 10.34 -19.03 6.71
CA ARG A 158 11.20 -19.70 5.72
C ARG A 158 10.78 -21.16 5.64
N ALA A 159 11.04 -21.81 4.51
CA ALA A 159 10.80 -23.24 4.36
C ALA A 159 11.58 -24.08 5.39
N ASP A 160 12.56 -23.47 6.06
CA ASP A 160 13.46 -24.07 7.03
C ASP A 160 12.88 -24.10 8.48
N ASP A 161 11.70 -23.51 8.70
CA ASP A 161 11.03 -23.40 10.02
C ASP A 161 9.96 -24.50 10.24
N LEU A 162 9.95 -25.58 9.44
CA LEU A 162 9.04 -26.74 9.52
C LEU A 162 9.83 -28.05 9.44
#